data_AF-A0A7S2LW66-F1
#
_entry.id   AF-A0A7S2LW66-F1
#
_cell.length_a   1.000
_cell.length_b   1.000
_cell.length_c   1.000
_cell.angle_alpha   90.00
_cell.angle_beta   90.00
_cell.angle_gamma   90.00
#
_symmetry.space_group_name_H-M   'P 1'
#
loop_
_entity.id
_entity.type
_entity.pdbx_description
1 polymer ?
#
loop_
_entity_poly.entity_id
_entity_poly.type
_entity_poly.pdbx_seq_one_letter_code
_entity_poly.pdbx_strand_id
1 'polypeptide(L)'
;CDLQSFHLMIKSCVVDESTTFDDEGFDSNSASSKKLITQRAKVIGSRVAIGIWRDIRVWKDQNAEITLTSDMYYQLLQALCQTTDRSRGLLAAVAAVFQSCRSDGMETKHITDIVRGVMTESQFQKLLRSEKKSAASVKN
;
A
#
# COMPACT_ATOMS: atom_id res chain seq x y z
N CYS A 1 -18.02 -8.27 -5.34
CA CYS A 1 -17.27 -7.06 -4.94
C CYS A 1 -17.21 -6.12 -6.12
N ASP A 2 -17.41 -4.83 -5.88
CA ASP A 2 -17.21 -3.77 -6.87
C ASP A 2 -16.00 -2.88 -6.48
N LEU A 3 -15.62 -1.98 -7.39
CA LEU A 3 -14.47 -1.08 -7.19
C LEU A 3 -14.66 -0.14 -5.98
N GLN A 4 -15.91 0.30 -5.73
CA GLN A 4 -16.23 1.21 -4.64
C GLN A 4 -16.07 0.52 -3.27
N SER A 5 -16.45 -0.75 -3.17
CA SER A 5 -16.24 -1.56 -1.97
C SER A 5 -14.76 -1.69 -1.66
N PHE A 6 -13.93 -1.94 -2.67
CA PHE A 6 -12.47 -1.98 -2.49
C PHE A 6 -11.92 -0.65 -2.02
N HIS A 7 -12.35 0.47 -2.61
CA HIS A 7 -11.92 1.80 -2.18
C HIS A 7 -12.25 2.06 -0.69
N LEU A 8 -13.47 1.74 -0.26
CA LEU A 8 -13.86 1.89 1.15
C LEU A 8 -13.02 1.01 2.09
N MET A 9 -12.75 -0.24 1.70
CA MET A 9 -11.91 -1.15 2.48
C MET A 9 -10.45 -0.70 2.55
N ILE A 10 -9.90 -0.11 1.48
CA ILE A 10 -8.55 0.43 1.49
C ILE A 10 -8.46 1.62 2.45
N LYS A 11 -9.44 2.52 2.41
CA LYS A 11 -9.48 3.70 3.30
C LYS A 11 -9.50 3.31 4.78
N SER A 12 -10.22 2.26 5.15
CA SER A 12 -10.27 1.80 6.54
C SER A 12 -8.95 1.17 7.03
N CYS A 13 -8.02 0.86 6.11
CA CYS A 13 -6.70 0.34 6.47
C CYS A 13 -5.70 1.44 6.85
N VAL A 14 -5.94 2.70 6.46
CA VAL A 14 -5.02 3.81 6.72
C VAL A 14 -5.31 4.39 8.11
N VAL A 15 -4.29 4.38 8.98
CA VAL A 15 -4.41 4.95 10.32
C VAL A 15 -3.94 6.41 10.29
N ASP A 16 -4.88 7.34 10.53
CA ASP A 16 -4.59 8.77 10.65
C ASP A 16 -4.14 9.13 12.08
N GLU A 17 -2.95 9.71 12.21
CA GLU A 17 -2.38 10.13 13.50
C GLU A 17 -3.02 11.42 14.06
N SER A 18 -3.83 12.11 13.25
CA SER A 18 -4.55 13.33 13.65
C SER A 18 -5.86 13.06 14.39
N THR A 19 -6.28 11.79 14.53
CA THR A 19 -7.36 11.40 15.44
C THR A 19 -6.87 11.40 16.90
N THR A 20 -6.39 12.55 17.36
CA THR A 20 -6.19 12.81 18.76
C THR A 20 -7.56 12.91 19.40
N PHE A 21 -7.96 11.88 20.14
CA PHE A 21 -8.93 12.07 21.22
C PHE A 21 -8.30 13.10 22.17
N ASP A 22 -8.77 14.33 22.08
CA ASP A 22 -8.52 15.42 23.02
C ASP A 22 -9.11 15.04 24.38
N ASP A 23 -8.45 14.08 25.04
CA ASP A 23 -8.69 13.75 26.43
C ASP A 23 -7.71 14.61 27.22
N GLU A 24 -8.18 15.80 27.61
CA GLU A 24 -7.47 16.74 28.48
C GLU A 24 -7.29 16.11 29.87
N GLY A 25 -6.19 15.38 30.05
CA GLY A 25 -5.83 14.75 31.32
C GLY A 25 -4.55 13.91 31.19
N PHE A 26 -3.40 14.57 31.04
CA PHE A 26 -2.15 13.90 30.65
C PHE A 26 -1.44 13.21 31.83
N ASP A 27 -1.72 11.92 32.00
CA ASP A 27 -0.79 10.96 32.61
C ASP A 27 0.18 10.42 31.55
N SER A 28 1.49 10.39 31.84
CA SER A 28 2.54 9.86 30.97
C SER A 28 2.31 8.39 30.53
N ASN A 29 1.53 7.61 31.30
CA ASN A 29 1.13 6.25 30.96
C ASN A 29 0.11 6.18 29.79
N SER A 30 -0.69 7.24 29.59
CA SER A 30 -1.68 7.33 28.51
C SER A 30 -1.00 7.48 27.14
N ALA A 31 0.06 8.29 27.05
CA ALA A 31 0.79 8.50 25.79
C ALA A 31 1.50 7.24 25.27
N SER A 32 2.09 6.44 26.17
CA SER A 32 2.74 5.18 25.80
C SER A 32 1.73 4.15 25.28
N SER A 33 0.57 4.06 25.93
CA SER A 33 -0.53 3.16 25.54
C SER A 33 -1.14 3.56 24.19
N LYS A 34 -1.37 4.86 23.97
CA LYS A 34 -1.84 5.40 22.66
C LYS A 34 -0.87 5.02 21.53
N LYS A 35 0.44 5.22 21.73
CA LYS A 35 1.46 4.82 20.74
C LYS A 35 1.42 3.32 20.42
N LEU A 36 1.28 2.46 21.43
CA LEU A 36 1.20 1.01 21.22
C LEU A 36 -0.06 0.61 20.42
N ILE A 37 -1.21 1.23 20.72
CA ILE A 37 -2.47 0.99 20.00
C ILE A 37 -2.34 1.43 18.54
N THR A 38 -1.80 2.62 18.28
CA THR A 38 -1.57 3.13 16.92
C THR A 38 -0.64 2.21 16.12
N GLN A 39 0.45 1.73 16.74
CA GLN A 39 1.37 0.79 16.08
C GLN A 39 0.68 -0.55 15.74
N ARG A 40 -0.13 -1.08 16.66
CA ARG A 40 -0.92 -2.30 16.40
C ARG A 40 -1.93 -2.10 15.27
N ALA A 41 -2.66 -0.98 15.28
CA ALA A 41 -3.61 -0.64 14.24
C ALA A 41 -2.92 -0.56 12.87
N LYS A 42 -1.74 0.08 12.80
CA LYS A 42 -0.92 0.16 11.58
C LYS A 42 -0.55 -1.23 11.05
N VAL A 43 -0.07 -2.12 11.92
CA VAL A 43 0.29 -3.51 11.55
C VAL A 43 -0.93 -4.28 11.03
N ILE A 44 -2.08 -4.17 11.71
CA ILE A 44 -3.32 -4.82 11.30
C ILE A 44 -3.76 -4.28 9.94
N GLY A 45 -3.83 -2.96 9.78
CA GLY A 45 -4.21 -2.30 8.52
C GLY A 45 -3.32 -2.71 7.35
N SER A 46 -1.99 -2.80 7.55
CA SER A 46 -1.08 -3.26 6.50
C SER A 46 -1.32 -4.71 6.11
N ARG A 47 -1.64 -5.60 7.07
CA ARG A 47 -1.97 -7.01 6.77
C ARG A 47 -3.28 -7.14 6.01
N VAL A 48 -4.30 -6.37 6.40
CA VAL A 48 -5.58 -6.34 5.69
C VAL A 48 -5.40 -5.80 4.27
N ALA A 49 -4.59 -4.75 4.08
CA ALA A 49 -4.27 -4.20 2.77
C ALA A 49 -3.60 -5.23 1.83
N ILE A 50 -2.75 -6.13 2.34
CA ILE A 50 -2.20 -7.24 1.56
C ILE A 50 -3.32 -8.17 1.06
N GLY A 51 -4.30 -8.48 1.92
CA GLY A 51 -5.46 -9.29 1.55
C GLY A 51 -6.31 -8.62 0.48
N ILE A 52 -6.65 -7.35 0.70
CA ILE A 52 -7.42 -6.54 -0.27
C ILE A 52 -6.71 -6.50 -1.62
N TRP A 53 -5.39 -6.30 -1.65
CA TRP A 53 -4.63 -6.32 -2.90
C TRP A 53 -4.77 -7.64 -3.66
N ARG A 54 -4.72 -8.77 -2.94
CA ARG A 54 -4.90 -10.10 -3.53
C ARG A 54 -6.29 -10.24 -4.16
N ASP A 55 -7.32 -9.79 -3.46
CA ASP A 55 -8.70 -9.87 -3.92
C ASP A 55 -8.93 -8.96 -5.13
N ILE A 56 -8.39 -7.74 -5.12
CA ILE A 56 -8.39 -6.82 -6.26
C ILE A 56 -7.73 -7.47 -7.48
N ARG A 57 -6.59 -8.13 -7.30
CA ARG A 57 -5.87 -8.78 -8.40
C ARG A 57 -6.70 -9.89 -9.03
N VAL A 58 -7.25 -10.80 -8.21
CA VAL A 58 -8.13 -11.88 -8.69
C VAL A 58 -9.35 -11.31 -9.41
N TRP A 59 -9.94 -10.25 -8.85
CA TRP A 59 -11.09 -9.60 -9.43
C TRP A 59 -10.76 -8.91 -10.77
N LYS A 60 -9.60 -8.25 -10.88
CA LYS A 60 -9.11 -7.62 -12.12
C LYS A 60 -8.81 -8.66 -13.20
N ASP A 61 -8.23 -9.80 -12.84
CA ASP A 61 -8.00 -10.91 -13.77
C ASP A 61 -9.32 -11.46 -14.35
N GLN A 62 -10.42 -11.37 -13.59
CA GLN A 62 -11.77 -11.74 -14.03
C GLN A 62 -12.49 -10.61 -14.79
N ASN A 63 -12.06 -9.35 -14.65
CA ASN A 63 -12.71 -8.16 -15.18
C ASN A 63 -11.68 -7.25 -15.87
N ALA A 64 -11.20 -7.69 -17.03
CA ALA A 64 -10.05 -7.12 -17.74
C ALA A 64 -10.16 -5.62 -18.12
N GLU A 65 -11.37 -5.06 -18.11
CA GLU A 65 -11.62 -3.65 -18.48
C GLU A 65 -11.46 -2.69 -17.30
N ILE A 66 -11.29 -3.20 -16.07
CA ILE A 66 -11.26 -2.36 -14.88
C ILE A 66 -9.84 -1.99 -14.50
N THR A 67 -9.59 -0.68 -14.49
CA THR A 67 -8.34 -0.07 -14.02
C THR A 67 -8.57 0.63 -12.68
N LEU A 68 -7.60 0.49 -11.79
CA LEU A 68 -7.61 1.22 -10.52
C LEU A 68 -7.21 2.67 -10.78
N THR A 69 -7.74 3.60 -9.98
CA THR A 69 -7.30 4.99 -10.05
C THR A 69 -5.95 5.16 -9.33
N SER A 70 -5.22 6.23 -9.67
CA SER A 70 -4.00 6.61 -8.96
C SER A 70 -4.21 6.81 -7.46
N ASP A 71 -5.37 7.34 -7.06
CA ASP A 71 -5.76 7.51 -5.65
C ASP A 71 -5.87 6.16 -4.91
N MET A 72 -6.51 5.16 -5.53
CA MET A 72 -6.60 3.82 -4.93
C MET A 72 -5.23 3.17 -4.78
N TYR A 73 -4.34 3.32 -5.78
CA TYR A 73 -2.96 2.85 -5.68
C TYR A 73 -2.19 3.54 -4.58
N TYR A 74 -2.32 4.86 -4.47
CA TYR A 74 -1.67 5.65 -3.43
C TYR A 74 -2.11 5.22 -2.03
N GLN A 75 -3.42 5.10 -1.78
CA GLN A 75 -3.95 4.70 -0.48
C GLN A 75 -3.56 3.26 -0.11
N LEU A 76 -3.54 2.35 -1.09
CA LEU A 76 -3.09 0.97 -0.87
C LEU A 76 -1.60 0.94 -0.48
N LEU A 77 -0.75 1.70 -1.18
CA LEU A 77 0.66 1.83 -0.83
C LEU A 77 0.85 2.50 0.53
N GLN A 78 0.07 3.52 0.86
CA GLN A 78 0.09 4.15 2.18
C GLN A 78 -0.25 3.15 3.29
N ALA A 79 -1.33 2.37 3.12
CA ALA A 79 -1.74 1.35 4.07
C ALA A 79 -0.69 0.23 4.22
N LEU A 80 -0.01 -0.15 3.14
CA LEU A 80 1.11 -1.10 3.20
C LEU A 80 2.34 -0.49 3.90
N CYS A 81 2.63 0.78 3.65
CA CYS A 81 3.86 1.44 4.09
C CYS A 81 3.78 2.08 5.50
N GLN A 82 2.60 2.12 6.13
CA GLN A 82 2.41 2.76 7.43
C GLN A 82 3.08 2.00 8.60
N THR A 83 3.38 0.71 8.43
CA THR A 83 4.09 -0.10 9.43
C THR A 83 5.61 -0.05 9.23
N THR A 84 6.37 -0.10 10.33
CA THR A 84 7.83 -0.25 10.29
C THR A 84 8.26 -1.69 10.05
N ASP A 85 7.35 -2.66 10.06
CA ASP A 85 7.65 -4.07 9.80
C ASP A 85 7.96 -4.30 8.32
N ARG A 86 9.26 -4.31 7.99
CA ARG A 86 9.79 -4.51 6.62
C ARG A 86 9.85 -6.00 6.24
N SER A 87 8.87 -6.79 6.65
CA SER A 87 8.81 -8.22 6.29
C SER A 87 8.89 -8.42 4.77
N ARG A 88 9.49 -9.54 4.34
CA ARG A 88 9.63 -9.86 2.91
C ARG A 88 8.28 -9.87 2.18
N GLY A 89 7.22 -10.32 2.86
CA GLY A 89 5.86 -10.34 2.31
C GLY A 89 5.31 -8.93 2.03
N LEU A 90 5.56 -7.98 2.94
CA LEU A 90 5.13 -6.60 2.75
C LEU A 90 5.86 -5.92 1.59
N LEU A 91 7.19 -6.06 1.54
CA LEU A 91 7.98 -5.49 0.43
C LEU A 91 7.59 -6.09 -0.93
N ALA A 92 7.26 -7.39 -0.97
CA ALA A 92 6.74 -8.02 -2.18
C ALA A 92 5.36 -7.49 -2.59
N ALA A 93 4.48 -7.21 -1.61
CA ALA A 93 3.18 -6.61 -1.88
C ALA A 93 3.33 -5.17 -2.41
N VAL A 94 4.16 -4.34 -1.77
CA VAL A 94 4.47 -2.97 -2.23
C VAL A 94 5.01 -2.99 -3.66
N ALA A 95 5.96 -3.89 -3.95
CA ALA A 95 6.50 -4.08 -5.29
C ALA A 95 5.42 -4.44 -6.32
N ALA A 96 4.54 -5.40 -6.01
CA ALA A 96 3.49 -5.85 -6.92
C ALA A 96 2.43 -4.77 -7.19
N VAL A 97 2.05 -4.02 -6.15
CA VAL A 97 1.13 -2.87 -6.26
C VAL A 97 1.74 -1.79 -7.14
N PHE A 98 3.01 -1.43 -6.88
CA PHE A 98 3.70 -0.41 -7.67
C PHE A 98 3.85 -0.81 -9.14
N GLN A 99 4.20 -2.08 -9.42
CA GLN A 99 4.27 -2.58 -10.80
C GLN A 99 2.91 -2.54 -11.51
N SER A 100 1.83 -2.87 -10.81
CA SER A 100 0.49 -2.79 -11.39
C SER A 100 0.07 -1.35 -11.65
N CYS A 101 0.38 -0.43 -10.73
CA CYS A 101 0.16 1.00 -10.90
C CYS A 101 0.86 1.54 -12.16
N ARG A 102 2.11 1.13 -12.40
CA ARG A 102 2.88 1.51 -13.57
C ARG A 102 2.33 0.89 -14.85
N SER A 103 1.92 -0.38 -14.79
CA SER A 103 1.29 -1.08 -15.93
C SER A 103 -0.04 -0.43 -16.33
N ASP A 104 -0.79 0.10 -15.36
CA ASP A 104 -2.06 0.80 -15.59
C ASP A 104 -1.86 2.28 -15.99
N GLY A 105 -0.61 2.76 -16.06
CA GLY A 105 -0.31 4.16 -16.39
C GLY A 105 -0.70 5.16 -15.30
N MET A 106 -0.89 4.70 -14.07
CA MET A 106 -1.37 5.50 -12.92
C MET A 106 -0.24 5.99 -12.01
N GLU A 107 1.02 5.87 -12.45
CA GLU A 107 2.18 6.30 -11.67
C GLU A 107 2.17 7.82 -11.48
N THR A 108 2.29 8.25 -10.22
CA THR A 108 2.45 9.66 -9.84
C THR A 108 3.68 9.85 -8.98
N LYS A 109 4.20 11.07 -8.91
CA LYS A 109 5.36 11.38 -8.06
C LYS A 109 5.14 10.95 -6.60
N HIS A 110 3.95 11.17 -6.06
CA HIS A 110 3.61 10.78 -4.68
C HIS A 110 3.71 9.27 -4.46
N ILE A 111 3.24 8.48 -5.43
CA ILE A 111 3.33 7.02 -5.41
C ILE A 111 4.81 6.59 -5.43
N THR A 112 5.60 7.16 -6.33
CA THR A 112 7.04 6.87 -6.45
C THR A 112 7.79 7.22 -5.17
N ASP A 113 7.47 8.37 -4.55
CA ASP A 113 8.12 8.85 -3.32
C ASP A 113 7.83 7.91 -2.14
N ILE A 114 6.58 7.45 -1.97
CA ILE A 114 6.22 6.47 -0.93
C ILE A 114 7.01 5.17 -1.10
N VAL A 115 7.03 4.62 -2.32
CA VAL A 115 7.73 3.35 -2.59
C VAL A 115 9.23 3.50 -2.33
N ARG A 116 9.83 4.63 -2.73
CA ARG A 116 11.24 4.92 -2.46
C ARG A 116 11.54 5.05 -0.97
N GLY A 117 10.62 5.60 -0.18
CA GLY A 117 10.78 5.69 1.28
C GLY A 117 10.79 4.33 2.00
N VAL A 118 10.20 3.29 1.38
CA VAL A 118 10.11 1.95 2.00
C VAL A 118 11.05 0.89 1.44
N MET A 119 11.85 1.23 0.43
CA MET A 119 12.80 0.30 -0.17
C MET A 119 14.21 0.87 -0.19
N THR A 120 15.21 0.02 -0.28
CA THR A 120 16.57 0.49 -0.59
C THR A 120 16.63 0.95 -2.04
N GLU A 121 17.56 1.85 -2.37
CA GLU A 121 17.78 2.29 -3.75
C GLU A 121 18.02 1.09 -4.69
N SER A 122 18.78 0.08 -4.24
CA SER A 122 19.04 -1.14 -5.01
C SER A 122 17.78 -1.98 -5.25
N GLN A 123 16.85 -2.04 -4.31
CA GLN A 123 15.56 -2.72 -4.50
C GLN A 123 14.66 -1.94 -5.44
N PHE A 124 14.60 -0.61 -5.28
CA PHE A 124 13.82 0.26 -6.14
C PHE A 124 14.30 0.20 -7.60
N GLN A 125 15.61 0.27 -7.84
CA GLN A 125 16.20 0.11 -9.17
C GLN A 125 15.90 -1.26 -9.80
N LYS A 126 15.84 -2.34 -9.01
CA LYS A 126 15.45 -3.66 -9.50
C LYS A 126 13.99 -3.69 -9.96
N LEU A 127 13.08 -3.02 -9.25
CA LEU A 127 11.67 -2.91 -9.64
C LEU A 127 11.48 -2.15 -10.96
N LEU A 128 12.24 -1.07 -11.16
CA LEU A 128 12.19 -0.32 -12.41
C LEU A 128 12.70 -1.13 -13.61
N ARG A 129 13.65 -2.06 -13.36
CA ARG A 129 14.24 -2.90 -14.41
C ARG A 129 13.38 -4.11 -14.77
N SER A 130 12.60 -4.66 -13.84
CA SER A 130 11.80 -5.87 -14.08
C SER A 130 10.73 -5.70 -15.17
N GLU A 131 10.22 -4.49 -15.41
CA GLU A 131 9.27 -4.23 -16.51
C GLU A 131 9.91 -4.28 -17.90
N LYS A 132 11.16 -3.81 -18.03
CA LYS A 132 11.85 -3.79 -19.34
C LYS A 132 12.06 -5.20 -19.90
N LYS A 133 12.13 -6.21 -19.03
CA LYS A 133 12.32 -7.61 -19.42
C LYS A 133 11.02 -8.28 -19.88
N SER A 134 9.87 -7.89 -19.32
CA SER A 134 8.55 -8.40 -19.73
C SER A 134 8.10 -7.81 -21.06
N ALA A 135 8.41 -6.55 -21.35
CA ALA A 135 8.13 -5.92 -22.65
C ALA A 135 9.03 -6.45 -23.79
N ALA A 136 10.23 -6.94 -23.47
CA ALA A 136 11.17 -7.49 -24.46
C ALA A 136 10.90 -8.98 -24.81
N SER A 137 10.05 -9.68 -24.05
CA SER A 137 9.77 -11.11 -24.25
C SER A 137 8.50 -11.41 -25.05
N VAL A 138 7.78 -10.39 -25.51
CA VAL A 138 6.53 -10.51 -26.33
C VAL A 138 6.82 -10.35 -27.84
N LYS A 139 8.10 -10.43 -28.23
CA LYS A 139 8.52 -10.54 -29.64
C LYS A 139 9.42 -11.76 -29.79
N ASN A 140 8.81 -12.93 -29.94
CA ASN A 140 9.39 -14.09 -30.62
C ASN A 140 8.29 -15.06 -31.01
#